data_AF-A0A2V7RXB9-F1
#
_entry.id   AF-A0A2V7RXB9-F1
#
_cell.length_a   1.000
_cell.length_b   1.000
_cell.length_c   1.000
_cell.angle_alpha   90.00
_cell.angle_beta   90.00
_cell.angle_gamma   90.00
#
_symmetry.space_group_name_H-M   'P 1'
#
loop_
_entity.id
_entity.type
_entity.pdbx_description
1 polymer ?
#
loop_
_entity_poly.entity_id
_entity_poly.type
_entity_poly.pdbx_seq_one_letter_code
_entity_poly.pdbx_strand_id
1 'polypeptide(L)'
;MTPLMVVGAVVLILLVSGLRIAQEYERGVVFRLGRFRGLRGPGLFWIVPLAIERAVIIDIRTRTVSAEQQETITRDSVTIKLNAVLWYRIVDAGKSVIAVSEAQNAVYQLALTGLRNILDEVLQERDKINVLLKESISGSTTPWGIEVERFEMKDVELPEAMQQVMAMQAEAIREKRARIIKAEAELEASEKLAAASAKMAGNPAALELRRMQMIAEVGAENNSTTVLMIPSEFATLSKTLSEYLRERLSDKA
;
A
#
# COMPACT_ATOMS: atom_id res chain seq x y z
N MET A 1 31.69 66.62 7.65
CA MET A 1 31.07 65.76 6.62
C MET A 1 30.24 66.64 5.72
N THR A 2 30.58 66.72 4.43
CA THR A 2 29.83 67.55 3.47
C THR A 2 28.41 67.00 3.32
N PRO A 3 27.38 67.86 3.20
CA PRO A 3 25.98 67.42 3.01
C PRO A 3 25.82 66.49 1.80
N LEU A 4 26.70 66.63 0.80
CA LEU A 4 26.78 65.74 -0.37
C LEU A 4 27.13 64.29 -0.01
N MET A 5 28.01 64.06 0.96
CA MET A 5 28.34 62.71 1.44
C MET A 5 27.16 62.06 2.18
N VAL A 6 26.40 62.84 2.95
CA VAL A 6 25.23 62.34 3.67
C VAL A 6 24.13 61.92 2.70
N VAL A 7 23.86 62.73 1.68
CA VAL A 7 22.90 62.39 0.61
C VAL A 7 23.35 61.15 -0.15
N GLY A 8 24.64 61.06 -0.50
CA GLY A 8 25.20 59.87 -1.17
C GLY A 8 25.04 58.58 -0.35
N ALA A 9 25.31 58.64 0.96
CA ALA A 9 25.14 57.50 1.85
C ALA A 9 23.67 57.06 1.98
N VAL A 10 22.73 58.01 2.07
CA VAL A 10 21.29 57.71 2.14
C VAL A 10 20.79 57.06 0.84
N VAL A 11 21.22 57.55 -0.32
CA VAL A 11 20.86 56.97 -1.62
C VAL A 11 21.43 55.55 -1.77
N LEU A 12 22.68 55.33 -1.32
CA LEU A 12 23.30 54.02 -1.35
C LEU A 12 22.56 53.01 -0.44
N ILE A 13 22.21 53.42 0.78
CA ILE A 13 21.45 52.59 1.72
C ILE A 13 20.08 52.23 1.13
N LEU A 14 19.40 53.18 0.50
CA LEU A 14 18.11 52.91 -0.17
C LEU A 14 18.28 51.89 -1.30
N LEU A 15 19.28 52.04 -2.16
CA LEU A 15 19.54 51.10 -3.26
C LEU A 15 19.79 49.69 -2.75
N VAL A 16 20.64 49.53 -1.73
CA VAL A 16 20.97 48.22 -1.15
C VAL A 16 19.79 47.62 -0.38
N SER A 17 18.97 48.44 0.30
CA SER A 17 17.81 47.95 1.06
C SER A 17 16.71 47.34 0.18
N GLY A 18 16.69 47.69 -1.11
CA GLY A 18 15.73 47.15 -2.09
C GLY A 18 16.15 45.81 -2.72
N LEU A 19 17.39 45.35 -2.53
CA LEU A 19 17.85 44.06 -3.05
C LEU A 19 17.15 42.92 -2.29
N ARG A 20 16.43 42.07 -3.02
CA ARG A 20 15.87 40.82 -2.51
C ARG A 20 16.33 39.66 -3.39
N ILE A 21 16.53 38.51 -2.77
CA ILE A 21 16.91 37.28 -3.45
C ILE A 21 15.74 36.31 -3.29
N ALA A 22 15.27 35.75 -4.40
CA ALA A 22 14.36 34.62 -4.40
C ALA A 22 15.08 33.40 -4.96
N GLN A 23 14.90 32.26 -4.32
CA GLN A 23 15.42 30.98 -4.81
C GLN A 23 14.69 30.53 -6.09
N GLU A 24 15.22 29.53 -6.80
CA GLU A 24 14.62 29.05 -8.05
C GLU A 24 13.16 28.58 -7.89
N TYR A 25 12.87 27.99 -6.73
CA TYR A 25 11.57 27.50 -6.34
C TYR A 25 10.68 28.54 -5.65
N GLU A 26 11.14 29.79 -5.58
CA GLU A 26 10.40 30.88 -4.97
C GLU A 26 9.93 31.89 -6.02
N ARG A 27 8.76 32.48 -5.80
CA ARG A 27 8.23 33.58 -6.59
C ARG A 27 7.80 34.71 -5.66
N GLY A 28 8.31 35.91 -5.94
CA GLY A 28 7.96 37.14 -5.24
C GLY A 28 6.76 37.82 -5.89
N VAL A 29 5.62 37.83 -5.20
CA VAL A 29 4.45 38.61 -5.57
C VAL A 29 4.65 40.04 -5.10
N VAL A 30 4.78 40.98 -6.04
CA VAL A 30 5.06 42.38 -5.70
C VAL A 30 3.78 43.21 -5.76
N PHE A 31 3.47 43.83 -4.64
CA PHE A 31 2.43 44.84 -4.49
C PHE A 31 3.07 46.22 -4.47
N ARG A 32 2.49 47.17 -5.18
CA ARG A 32 2.86 48.59 -5.11
C ARG A 32 1.66 49.38 -4.63
N LEU A 33 1.78 50.02 -3.47
CA LEU A 33 0.68 50.79 -2.84
C LEU A 33 -0.66 50.02 -2.86
N GLY A 34 -0.61 48.72 -2.56
CA GLY A 34 -1.79 47.83 -2.53
C GLY A 34 -2.25 47.27 -3.88
N ARG A 35 -1.67 47.70 -5.02
CA ARG A 35 -1.98 47.12 -6.35
C ARG A 35 -0.98 46.04 -6.73
N PHE A 36 -1.49 44.95 -7.31
CA PHE A 36 -0.64 43.90 -7.89
C PHE A 36 0.10 44.44 -9.10
N ARG A 37 1.44 44.42 -9.07
CA ARG A 37 2.29 44.88 -10.17
C ARG A 37 2.73 43.71 -11.06
N GLY A 38 2.97 42.55 -10.47
CA GLY A 38 3.43 41.37 -11.18
C GLY A 38 4.22 40.40 -10.30
N LEU A 39 4.64 39.31 -10.94
CA LEU A 39 5.50 38.29 -10.37
C LEU A 39 6.97 38.62 -10.64
N ARG A 40 7.81 38.41 -9.63
CA ARG A 40 9.27 38.50 -9.70
C ARG A 40 9.88 37.16 -9.35
N GLY A 41 10.96 36.77 -10.02
CA GLY A 41 11.79 35.61 -9.70
C GLY A 41 12.32 34.90 -10.94
N PRO A 42 13.15 33.85 -10.78
CA PRO A 42 14.06 33.62 -9.66
C PRO A 42 15.36 34.45 -9.78
N GLY A 43 16.13 34.55 -8.68
CA GLY A 43 17.39 35.29 -8.63
C GLY A 43 17.28 36.65 -7.93
N LEU A 44 18.21 37.53 -8.24
CA LEU A 44 18.27 38.86 -7.64
C LEU A 44 17.24 39.79 -8.28
N PHE A 45 16.33 40.35 -7.49
CA PHE A 45 15.39 41.35 -7.95
C PHE A 45 15.35 42.55 -7.00
N TRP A 46 15.15 43.72 -7.58
CA TRP A 46 15.12 44.97 -6.83
C TRP A 46 13.69 45.46 -6.64
N ILE A 47 13.31 45.75 -5.39
CA ILE A 47 12.05 46.39 -5.03
C ILE A 47 12.33 47.80 -4.53
N VAL A 48 11.41 48.73 -4.78
CA VAL A 48 11.53 50.10 -4.30
C VAL A 48 11.32 50.10 -2.77
N PRO A 49 12.35 50.43 -1.97
CA PRO A 49 12.23 50.53 -0.52
C PRO A 49 11.40 51.76 -0.12
N LEU A 50 11.07 51.91 1.18
CA LEU A 50 10.14 52.92 1.75
C LEU A 50 8.66 52.53 1.74
N ALA A 51 8.34 51.24 1.92
CA ALA A 51 6.97 50.71 1.99
C ALA A 51 6.09 50.99 0.74
N ILE A 52 6.66 51.52 -0.34
CA ILE A 52 5.99 51.72 -1.63
C ILE A 52 5.72 50.37 -2.28
N GLU A 53 6.70 49.46 -2.24
CA GLU A 53 6.59 48.09 -2.73
C GLU A 53 6.73 47.06 -1.59
N ARG A 54 5.83 46.07 -1.58
CA ARG A 54 5.86 44.92 -0.68
C ARG A 54 5.95 43.65 -1.51
N ALA A 55 6.95 42.83 -1.25
CA ALA A 55 7.08 41.50 -1.86
C ALA A 55 6.65 40.41 -0.89
N VAL A 56 5.78 39.51 -1.33
CA VAL A 56 5.41 38.27 -0.63
C VAL A 56 6.04 37.10 -1.39
N ILE A 57 6.91 36.35 -0.73
CA ILE A 57 7.61 35.22 -1.35
C ILE A 57 6.79 33.96 -1.11
N ILE A 58 6.55 33.21 -2.18
CA ILE A 58 5.80 31.95 -2.15
C ILE A 58 6.65 30.85 -2.78
N ASP A 59 6.63 29.69 -2.15
CA ASP A 59 7.19 28.45 -2.68
C ASP A 59 6.22 27.82 -3.70
N ILE A 60 6.72 27.51 -4.89
CA ILE A 60 5.96 26.86 -5.98
C ILE A 60 6.11 25.33 -6.02
N ARG A 61 6.85 24.73 -5.08
CA ARG A 61 7.01 23.27 -4.97
C ARG A 61 5.71 22.58 -4.60
N THR A 62 5.65 21.29 -4.91
CA THR A 62 4.62 20.40 -4.40
C THR A 62 4.68 20.35 -2.88
N ARG A 63 3.55 20.62 -2.25
CA ARG A 63 3.33 20.54 -0.81
C ARG A 63 2.23 19.53 -0.53
N THR A 64 2.36 18.88 0.61
CA THR A 64 1.39 17.92 1.12
C THR A 64 0.55 18.54 2.20
N VAL A 65 -0.76 18.33 2.12
CA VAL A 65 -1.70 18.57 3.22
C VAL A 65 -2.38 17.25 3.56
N SER A 66 -2.24 16.84 4.81
CA SER A 66 -2.98 15.70 5.35
C SER A 66 -4.32 16.20 5.85
N ALA A 67 -5.41 15.63 5.37
CA ALA A 67 -6.72 15.85 5.96
C ALA A 67 -6.80 15.10 7.30
N GLU A 68 -7.50 15.69 8.27
CA GLU A 68 -7.77 15.06 9.57
C GLU A 68 -8.74 13.88 9.43
N GLN A 69 -8.63 12.94 10.37
CA GLN A 69 -9.41 11.72 10.40
C GLN A 69 -10.90 12.04 10.52
N GLN A 70 -11.69 11.52 9.57
CA GLN A 70 -13.14 11.67 9.57
C GLN A 70 -13.82 10.35 9.90
N GLU A 71 -14.70 10.36 10.90
CA GLU A 71 -15.57 9.25 11.24
C GLU A 71 -16.86 9.32 10.41
N THR A 72 -17.19 8.22 9.75
CA THR A 72 -18.44 8.11 8.99
C THR A 72 -19.01 6.71 9.04
N ILE A 73 -20.29 6.59 8.74
CA ILE A 73 -20.99 5.32 8.63
C ILE A 73 -21.10 4.97 7.15
N THR A 74 -20.53 3.83 6.77
CA THR A 74 -20.68 3.28 5.41
C THR A 74 -22.11 2.83 5.13
N ARG A 75 -22.42 2.56 3.86
CA ARG A 75 -23.71 1.97 3.46
C ARG A 75 -24.02 0.65 4.17
N ASP A 76 -23.01 -0.14 4.53
CA ASP A 76 -23.17 -1.40 5.26
C ASP A 76 -23.35 -1.20 6.77
N SER A 77 -23.65 0.04 7.19
CA SER A 77 -23.85 0.43 8.60
C SER A 77 -22.63 0.18 9.49
N VAL A 78 -21.43 0.20 8.89
CA VAL A 78 -20.16 0.09 9.63
C VAL A 78 -19.54 1.46 9.78
N THR A 79 -19.26 1.86 11.01
CA THR A 79 -18.46 3.04 11.31
C THR A 79 -17.04 2.82 10.83
N ILE A 80 -16.52 3.71 10.00
CA ILE A 80 -15.12 3.71 9.54
C ILE A 80 -14.49 5.06 9.82
N LYS A 81 -13.19 5.06 10.07
CA LYS A 81 -12.39 6.28 10.12
C LYS A 81 -11.55 6.38 8.86
N LEU A 82 -11.60 7.53 8.20
CA LEU A 82 -10.94 7.77 6.93
C LEU A 82 -9.90 8.88 7.03
N ASN A 83 -8.72 8.58 6.50
CA ASN A 83 -7.61 9.51 6.37
C ASN A 83 -7.28 9.72 4.89
N ALA A 84 -6.87 10.94 4.51
CA ALA A 84 -6.37 11.20 3.16
C ALA A 84 -5.26 12.24 3.13
N VAL A 85 -4.49 12.21 2.05
CA VAL A 85 -3.44 13.19 1.75
C VAL A 85 -3.67 13.77 0.37
N LEU A 86 -3.48 15.08 0.30
CA LEU A 86 -3.55 15.86 -0.93
C LEU A 86 -2.18 16.47 -1.23
N TRP A 87 -1.72 16.27 -2.47
CA TRP A 87 -0.53 16.91 -3.03
C TRP A 87 -0.98 18.03 -3.95
N TYR A 88 -0.52 19.24 -3.68
CA TYR A 88 -0.79 20.40 -4.53
C TYR A 88 0.47 21.23 -4.70
N ARG A 89 0.49 22.04 -5.75
CA ARG A 89 1.51 23.06 -5.96
C ARG A 89 0.86 24.37 -6.38
N ILE A 90 1.57 25.47 -6.16
CA ILE A 90 1.12 26.79 -6.58
C ILE A 90 1.68 27.07 -7.98
N VAL A 91 0.81 27.16 -8.97
CA VAL A 91 1.17 27.45 -10.37
C VAL A 91 1.21 28.96 -10.60
N ASP A 92 0.22 29.68 -10.05
CA ASP A 92 0.15 31.14 -10.13
C ASP A 92 0.21 31.74 -8.72
N ALA A 93 1.42 32.14 -8.33
CA ALA A 93 1.68 32.77 -7.04
C ALA A 93 0.89 34.08 -6.86
N GLY A 94 0.55 34.79 -7.94
CA GLY A 94 -0.18 36.06 -7.88
C GLY A 94 -1.62 35.81 -7.46
N LYS A 95 -2.29 34.87 -8.14
CA LYS A 95 -3.64 34.43 -7.77
C LYS A 95 -3.67 33.83 -6.36
N SER A 96 -2.66 33.05 -5.98
CA SER A 96 -2.63 32.42 -4.65
C SER A 96 -2.58 33.40 -3.49
N VAL A 97 -2.09 34.64 -3.66
CA VAL A 97 -2.11 35.67 -2.61
C VAL A 97 -3.35 36.55 -2.68
N ILE A 98 -3.85 36.79 -3.89
CA ILE A 98 -4.94 37.77 -4.12
C ILE A 98 -6.30 37.12 -3.94
N ALA A 99 -6.47 35.90 -4.44
CA ALA A 99 -7.77 35.22 -4.50
C ALA A 99 -8.12 34.48 -3.21
N VAL A 100 -7.13 34.15 -2.37
CA VAL A 100 -7.35 33.44 -1.11
C VAL A 100 -6.38 33.96 -0.04
N SER A 101 -6.87 34.15 1.19
CA SER A 101 -6.06 34.68 2.29
C SER A 101 -4.98 33.70 2.75
N GLU A 102 -5.39 32.46 3.04
CA GLU A 102 -4.52 31.36 3.45
C GLU A 102 -4.74 30.16 2.52
N ALA A 103 -3.95 30.08 1.46
CA ALA A 103 -4.03 29.01 0.46
C ALA A 103 -3.96 27.61 1.08
N GLN A 104 -3.03 27.41 2.02
CA GLN A 104 -2.84 26.12 2.67
C GLN A 104 -4.08 25.69 3.49
N ASN A 105 -4.68 26.63 4.22
CA ASN A 105 -5.85 26.36 5.06
C ASN A 105 -7.10 26.17 4.20
N ALA A 106 -7.27 26.96 3.14
CA ALA A 106 -8.38 26.78 2.19
C ALA A 106 -8.34 25.40 1.50
N VAL A 107 -7.15 24.97 1.05
CA VAL A 107 -6.97 23.62 0.47
C VAL A 107 -7.26 22.53 1.51
N TYR A 108 -6.84 22.70 2.76
CA TYR A 108 -7.16 21.79 3.86
C TYR A 108 -8.67 21.65 4.09
N GLN A 109 -9.39 22.76 4.19
CA GLN A 109 -10.84 22.78 4.39
C GLN A 109 -11.58 22.13 3.20
N LEU A 110 -11.09 22.36 1.99
CA LEU A 110 -11.65 21.78 0.79
C LEU A 110 -11.41 20.26 0.72
N ALA A 111 -10.25 19.78 1.17
CA ALA A 111 -9.97 18.36 1.31
C ALA A 111 -10.89 17.69 2.34
N LEU A 112 -11.13 18.33 3.49
CA LEU A 112 -12.08 17.85 4.50
C LEU A 112 -13.52 17.78 3.98
N THR A 113 -13.97 18.85 3.32
CA THR A 113 -15.32 18.91 2.74
C THR A 113 -15.49 17.89 1.61
N GLY A 114 -14.46 17.74 0.76
CA GLY A 114 -14.43 16.74 -0.30
C GLY A 114 -14.53 15.32 0.25
N LEU A 115 -13.74 15.01 1.28
CA LEU A 115 -13.86 13.74 2.01
C LEU A 115 -15.28 13.51 2.46
N ARG A 116 -15.88 14.45 3.20
CA ARG A 116 -17.24 14.35 3.75
C ARG A 116 -18.29 14.06 2.68
N ASN A 117 -18.25 14.76 1.54
CA ASN A 117 -19.26 14.61 0.50
C ASN A 117 -19.27 13.23 -0.16
N ILE A 118 -18.12 12.56 -0.23
CA ILE A 118 -18.04 11.23 -0.84
C ILE A 118 -18.41 10.13 0.14
N LEU A 119 -18.35 10.37 1.45
CA LEU A 119 -18.68 9.37 2.47
C LEU A 119 -20.08 8.76 2.27
N ASP A 120 -21.01 9.53 1.71
CA ASP A 120 -22.37 9.08 1.40
C ASP A 120 -22.44 8.11 0.19
N GLU A 121 -21.40 8.06 -0.65
CA GLU A 121 -21.30 7.26 -1.89
C GLU A 121 -20.25 6.12 -1.81
N VAL A 122 -19.57 5.92 -0.66
CA VAL A 122 -18.43 4.98 -0.53
C VAL A 122 -18.87 3.51 -0.57
N LEU A 123 -18.91 2.97 -1.78
CA LEU A 123 -18.64 1.55 -2.09
C LEU A 123 -17.91 1.36 -3.44
N GLN A 124 -17.63 2.44 -4.20
CA GLN A 124 -16.90 2.34 -5.47
C GLN A 124 -15.40 2.12 -5.25
N GLU A 125 -14.74 1.49 -6.24
CA GLU A 125 -13.30 1.28 -6.30
C GLU A 125 -12.52 2.55 -5.87
N ARG A 126 -11.52 2.36 -4.99
CA ARG A 126 -10.69 3.46 -4.44
C ARG A 126 -10.14 4.38 -5.53
N ASP A 127 -9.78 3.81 -6.67
CA ASP A 127 -9.23 4.54 -7.81
C ASP A 127 -10.23 5.54 -8.41
N LYS A 128 -11.52 5.17 -8.50
CA LYS A 128 -12.57 6.06 -9.00
C LYS A 128 -12.79 7.24 -8.05
N ILE A 129 -12.82 6.98 -6.75
CA ILE A 129 -12.97 8.03 -5.73
C ILE A 129 -11.80 9.02 -5.77
N ASN A 130 -10.58 8.52 -5.89
CA ASN A 130 -9.39 9.38 -5.97
C ASN A 130 -9.46 10.33 -7.18
N VAL A 131 -9.93 9.85 -8.34
CA VAL A 131 -10.11 10.67 -9.55
C VAL A 131 -11.23 11.70 -9.36
N LEU A 132 -12.38 11.30 -8.85
CA LEU A 132 -13.52 12.19 -8.62
C LEU A 132 -13.19 13.31 -7.62
N LEU A 133 -12.50 12.98 -6.51
CA LEU A 133 -12.06 13.97 -5.52
C LEU A 133 -11.05 14.94 -6.11
N LYS A 134 -10.07 14.41 -6.85
CA LYS A 134 -9.11 15.26 -7.54
C LYS A 134 -9.83 16.26 -8.45
N GLU A 135 -10.79 15.81 -9.25
CA GLU A 135 -11.51 16.67 -10.20
C GLU A 135 -12.36 17.71 -9.49
N SER A 136 -13.15 17.30 -8.49
CA SER A 136 -14.01 18.19 -7.69
C SER A 136 -13.21 19.28 -6.97
N ILE A 137 -12.11 18.88 -6.31
CA ILE A 137 -11.21 19.81 -5.61
C ILE A 137 -10.45 20.69 -6.60
N SER A 138 -10.00 20.15 -7.74
CA SER A 138 -9.31 20.92 -8.78
C SER A 138 -10.20 22.02 -9.35
N GLY A 139 -11.50 21.76 -9.51
CA GLY A 139 -12.46 22.76 -9.98
C GLY A 139 -12.52 23.99 -9.07
N SER A 140 -12.44 23.79 -7.75
CA SER A 140 -12.50 24.87 -6.76
C SER A 140 -11.16 25.57 -6.52
N THR A 141 -10.02 24.88 -6.76
CA THR A 141 -8.67 25.41 -6.51
C THR A 141 -8.05 26.14 -7.71
N THR A 142 -8.53 25.86 -8.93
CA THR A 142 -8.05 26.51 -10.16
C THR A 142 -8.13 28.05 -10.12
N PRO A 143 -9.23 28.68 -9.62
CA PRO A 143 -9.30 30.14 -9.49
C PRO A 143 -8.25 30.74 -8.55
N TRP A 144 -7.76 29.95 -7.57
CA TRP A 144 -6.73 30.37 -6.62
C TRP A 144 -5.30 30.21 -7.17
N GLY A 145 -5.14 29.70 -8.39
CA GLY A 145 -3.81 29.44 -8.96
C GLY A 145 -3.09 28.24 -8.34
N ILE A 146 -3.87 27.34 -7.73
CA ILE A 146 -3.39 26.12 -7.09
C ILE A 146 -3.77 24.93 -7.98
N GLU A 147 -2.80 24.06 -8.24
CA GLU A 147 -3.00 22.82 -8.99
C GLU A 147 -2.90 21.64 -8.04
N VAL A 148 -3.92 20.78 -8.05
CA VAL A 148 -3.93 19.52 -7.28
C VAL A 148 -3.33 18.43 -8.14
N GLU A 149 -2.16 17.94 -7.76
CA GLU A 149 -1.45 16.89 -8.50
C GLU A 149 -2.10 15.53 -8.25
N ARG A 150 -2.36 15.23 -6.97
CA ARG A 150 -2.90 13.94 -6.53
C ARG A 150 -3.72 14.07 -5.26
N PHE A 151 -4.76 13.25 -5.17
CA PHE A 151 -5.49 12.96 -3.95
C PHE A 151 -5.39 11.46 -3.68
N GLU A 152 -5.02 11.06 -2.48
CA GLU A 152 -4.92 9.65 -2.09
C GLU A 152 -5.54 9.43 -0.72
N MET A 153 -6.52 8.53 -0.66
CA MET A 153 -7.01 7.98 0.60
C MET A 153 -5.93 7.08 1.19
N LYS A 154 -5.55 7.32 2.45
CA LYS A 154 -4.58 6.52 3.18
C LYS A 154 -5.22 5.21 3.68
N ASP A 155 -5.82 5.29 4.86
CA ASP A 155 -6.27 4.13 5.62
C ASP A 155 -7.74 4.27 5.98
N VAL A 156 -8.41 3.12 5.99
CA VAL A 156 -9.78 2.96 6.47
C VAL A 156 -9.71 2.13 7.74
N GLU A 157 -9.87 2.77 8.89
CA GLU A 157 -9.83 2.08 10.18
C GLU A 157 -11.24 1.64 10.56
N LEU A 158 -11.41 0.33 10.76
CA LEU A 158 -12.63 -0.28 11.29
C LEU A 158 -12.52 -0.36 12.83
N PRO A 159 -13.63 -0.26 13.59
CA PRO A 159 -13.64 -0.55 15.01
C PRO A 159 -13.14 -1.96 15.30
N GLU A 160 -12.35 -2.14 16.38
CA GLU A 160 -11.74 -3.44 16.72
C GLU A 160 -12.76 -4.58 16.83
N ALA A 161 -13.94 -4.30 17.39
CA ALA A 161 -15.01 -5.29 17.50
C ALA A 161 -15.45 -5.84 16.13
N MET A 162 -15.53 -4.98 15.10
CA MET A 162 -15.91 -5.41 13.75
C MET A 162 -14.75 -6.12 13.04
N GLN A 163 -13.51 -5.66 13.25
CA GLN A 163 -12.32 -6.33 12.70
C GLN A 163 -12.24 -7.79 13.13
N GLN A 164 -12.53 -8.08 14.40
CA GLN A 164 -12.55 -9.45 14.93
C GLN A 164 -13.63 -10.31 14.25
N VAL A 165 -14.85 -9.81 14.12
CA VAL A 165 -15.96 -10.53 13.47
C VAL A 165 -15.65 -10.79 12.00
N MET A 166 -15.13 -9.80 11.27
CA MET A 166 -14.74 -9.95 9.87
C MET A 166 -13.57 -10.92 9.71
N ALA A 167 -12.60 -10.91 10.63
CA ALA A 167 -11.49 -11.85 10.62
C ALA A 167 -11.98 -13.30 10.79
N MET A 168 -12.87 -13.55 11.76
CA MET A 168 -13.49 -14.86 11.97
C MET A 168 -14.29 -15.31 10.74
N GLN A 169 -15.08 -14.41 10.14
CA GLN A 169 -15.82 -14.70 8.92
C GLN A 169 -14.90 -15.01 7.73
N ALA A 170 -13.84 -14.23 7.55
CA ALA A 170 -12.86 -14.43 6.49
C ALA A 170 -12.10 -15.75 6.67
N GLU A 171 -11.78 -16.13 7.90
CA GLU A 171 -11.16 -17.41 8.22
C GLU A 171 -12.10 -18.57 7.89
N ALA A 172 -13.37 -18.51 8.30
CA ALA A 172 -14.37 -19.53 7.96
C ALA A 172 -14.57 -19.67 6.43
N ILE A 173 -14.58 -18.55 5.69
CA ILE A 173 -14.67 -18.57 4.22
C ILE A 173 -13.39 -19.16 3.61
N ARG A 174 -12.21 -18.79 4.10
CA ARG A 174 -10.93 -19.34 3.65
C ARG A 174 -10.86 -20.83 3.90
N GLU A 175 -11.28 -21.30 5.08
CA GLU A 175 -11.27 -22.70 5.44
C GLU A 175 -12.27 -23.49 4.56
N LYS A 176 -13.50 -22.98 4.40
CA LYS A 176 -14.48 -23.56 3.47
C LYS A 176 -13.91 -23.67 2.06
N ARG A 177 -13.30 -22.59 1.55
CA ARG A 177 -12.70 -22.56 0.21
C ARG A 177 -11.52 -23.53 0.09
N ALA A 178 -10.67 -23.61 1.11
CA ALA A 178 -9.56 -24.56 1.15
C ALA A 178 -10.06 -26.02 1.13
N ARG A 179 -11.13 -26.35 1.87
CA ARG A 179 -11.75 -27.68 1.83
C ARG A 179 -12.32 -28.03 0.46
N ILE A 180 -12.99 -27.07 -0.20
CA ILE A 180 -13.52 -27.27 -1.56
C ILE A 180 -12.37 -27.53 -2.54
N ILE A 181 -11.33 -26.68 -2.53
CA ILE A 181 -10.16 -26.84 -3.40
C ILE A 181 -9.47 -28.20 -3.15
N LYS A 182 -9.35 -28.61 -1.88
CA LYS A 182 -8.76 -29.91 -1.53
C LYS A 182 -9.60 -31.07 -2.04
N ALA A 183 -10.92 -31.03 -1.88
CA ALA A 183 -11.82 -32.07 -2.37
C ALA A 183 -11.82 -32.15 -3.89
N GLU A 184 -11.82 -31.02 -4.59
CA GLU A 184 -11.67 -30.94 -6.05
C GLU A 184 -10.32 -31.52 -6.50
N ALA A 185 -9.23 -31.17 -5.81
CA ALA A 185 -7.91 -31.70 -6.10
C ALA A 185 -7.81 -33.22 -5.86
N GLU A 186 -8.44 -33.74 -4.80
CA GLU A 186 -8.50 -35.18 -4.51
C GLU A 186 -9.29 -35.96 -5.56
N LEU A 187 -10.41 -35.40 -6.04
CA LEU A 187 -11.19 -35.98 -7.13
C LEU A 187 -10.37 -36.01 -8.43
N GLU A 188 -9.79 -34.88 -8.82
CA GLU A 188 -8.96 -34.77 -10.03
C GLU A 188 -7.75 -35.73 -9.97
N ALA A 189 -7.09 -35.83 -8.81
CA ALA A 189 -6.00 -36.78 -8.60
C ALA A 189 -6.46 -38.23 -8.74
N SER A 190 -7.61 -38.58 -8.15
CA SER A 190 -8.19 -39.93 -8.21
C SER A 190 -8.53 -40.34 -9.64
N GLU A 191 -9.13 -39.44 -10.43
CA GLU A 191 -9.44 -39.68 -11.83
C GLU A 191 -8.17 -39.91 -12.67
N LYS A 192 -7.14 -39.07 -12.48
CA LYS A 192 -5.85 -39.23 -13.17
C LYS A 192 -5.15 -40.53 -12.78
N LEU A 193 -5.17 -40.90 -11.49
CA LEU A 193 -4.59 -42.14 -11.00
C LEU A 193 -5.34 -43.37 -11.53
N ALA A 194 -6.68 -43.33 -11.60
CA ALA A 194 -7.48 -44.41 -12.20
C ALA A 194 -7.16 -44.57 -13.69
N ALA A 195 -7.10 -43.46 -14.44
CA ALA A 195 -6.72 -43.47 -15.86
C ALA A 195 -5.29 -44.00 -16.08
N ALA A 196 -4.34 -43.60 -15.23
CA ALA A 196 -2.96 -44.10 -15.27
C ALA A 196 -2.91 -45.60 -14.96
N SER A 197 -3.65 -46.06 -13.93
CA SER A 197 -3.70 -47.47 -13.52
C SER A 197 -4.26 -48.36 -14.63
N ALA A 198 -5.33 -47.91 -15.31
CA ALA A 198 -5.90 -48.60 -16.46
C ALA A 198 -4.88 -48.75 -17.62
N LYS A 199 -4.08 -47.71 -17.89
CA LYS A 199 -3.01 -47.77 -18.90
C LYS A 199 -1.86 -48.70 -18.48
N MET A 200 -1.51 -48.72 -17.19
CA MET A 200 -0.44 -49.56 -16.65
C MET A 200 -0.81 -51.05 -16.61
N ALA A 201 -2.07 -51.39 -16.34
CA ALA A 201 -2.54 -52.77 -16.28
C ALA A 201 -2.31 -53.54 -17.60
N GLY A 202 -2.32 -52.84 -18.73
CA GLY A 202 -2.01 -53.42 -20.04
C GLY A 202 -0.52 -53.64 -20.33
N ASN A 203 0.41 -53.15 -19.49
CA ASN A 203 1.85 -53.21 -19.74
C ASN A 203 2.66 -53.61 -18.48
N PRO A 204 3.10 -54.88 -18.38
CA PRO A 204 3.88 -55.38 -17.23
C PRO A 204 5.18 -54.61 -16.95
N ALA A 205 5.84 -54.06 -17.98
CA ALA A 205 7.07 -53.28 -17.80
C ALA A 205 6.81 -51.93 -17.11
N ALA A 206 5.62 -51.34 -17.29
CA ALA A 206 5.25 -50.08 -16.63
C ALA A 206 5.05 -50.25 -15.12
N LEU A 207 4.49 -51.40 -14.69
CA LEU A 207 4.36 -51.76 -13.28
C LEU A 207 5.73 -51.90 -12.61
N GLU A 208 6.69 -52.54 -13.29
CA GLU A 208 8.04 -52.71 -12.76
C GLU A 208 8.79 -51.38 -12.64
N LEU A 209 8.67 -50.48 -13.64
CA LEU A 209 9.21 -49.13 -13.55
C LEU A 209 8.62 -48.34 -12.37
N ARG A 210 7.31 -48.45 -12.12
CA ARG A 210 6.68 -47.79 -10.97
C ARG A 210 7.15 -48.39 -9.64
N ARG A 211 7.37 -49.71 -9.55
CA ARG A 211 7.98 -50.32 -8.35
C ARG A 211 9.37 -49.75 -8.09
N MET A 212 10.20 -49.60 -9.14
CA MET A 212 11.52 -48.99 -9.00
C MET A 212 11.45 -47.52 -8.58
N GLN A 213 10.49 -46.75 -9.11
CA GLN A 213 10.25 -45.38 -8.68
C GLN A 213 9.80 -45.29 -7.21
N MET A 214 8.87 -46.14 -6.77
CA MET A 214 8.44 -46.19 -5.36
C MET A 214 9.61 -46.54 -4.44
N ILE A 215 10.48 -47.47 -4.84
CA ILE A 215 11.69 -47.80 -4.07
C ILE A 215 12.64 -46.60 -4.00
N ALA A 216 12.81 -45.85 -5.08
CA ALA A 216 13.65 -44.65 -5.11
C ALA A 216 13.06 -43.50 -4.28
N GLU A 217 11.74 -43.32 -4.30
CA GLU A 217 11.02 -42.27 -3.57
C GLU A 217 11.01 -42.56 -2.06
N VAL A 218 10.71 -43.80 -1.65
CA VAL A 218 10.84 -44.26 -0.26
C VAL A 218 12.29 -44.21 0.22
N GLY A 219 13.25 -44.53 -0.67
CA GLY A 219 14.68 -44.41 -0.40
C GLY A 219 15.16 -42.96 -0.27
N ALA A 220 14.45 -42.00 -0.87
CA ALA A 220 14.74 -40.57 -0.77
C ALA A 220 14.07 -39.92 0.46
N GLU A 221 12.92 -40.43 0.91
CA GLU A 221 12.11 -39.80 1.96
C GLU A 221 12.50 -40.13 3.42
N ASN A 222 13.30 -41.16 3.74
CA ASN A 222 13.65 -41.42 5.16
C ASN A 222 15.04 -41.98 5.49
N ASN A 223 15.74 -41.19 6.31
CA ASN A 223 16.62 -41.65 7.38
C ASN A 223 15.73 -42.12 8.57
N SER A 224 15.85 -43.39 8.98
CA SER A 224 15.30 -44.05 10.20
C SER A 224 13.82 -44.48 10.26
N THR A 225 13.56 -45.72 9.85
CA THR A 225 13.01 -46.84 10.66
C THR A 225 12.38 -47.84 9.71
N THR A 226 13.22 -48.73 9.17
CA THR A 226 12.78 -49.90 8.42
C THR A 226 11.98 -50.82 9.35
N VAL A 227 10.66 -50.79 9.25
CA VAL A 227 9.82 -51.87 9.80
C VAL A 227 10.04 -53.08 8.91
N LEU A 228 11.04 -53.89 9.27
CA LEU A 228 11.28 -55.20 8.66
C LEU A 228 10.15 -56.14 9.09
N MET A 229 9.13 -56.26 8.24
CA MET A 229 8.16 -57.35 8.34
C MET A 229 8.90 -58.66 8.07
N ILE A 230 9.14 -59.45 9.11
CA ILE A 230 9.69 -60.79 8.96
C ILE A 230 8.57 -61.69 8.41
N PRO A 231 8.79 -62.39 7.28
CA PRO A 231 7.81 -63.30 6.70
C PRO A 231 7.37 -64.37 7.71
N SER A 232 6.07 -64.70 7.72
CA SER A 232 5.47 -65.63 8.69
C SER A 232 6.12 -67.03 8.65
N GLU A 233 6.78 -67.39 7.56
CA GLU A 233 7.53 -68.63 7.42
C GLU A 233 8.66 -68.76 8.47
N PHE A 234 9.32 -67.65 8.84
CA PHE A 234 10.37 -67.63 9.87
C PHE A 234 9.80 -67.91 11.27
N ALA A 235 8.59 -67.41 11.55
CA ALA A 235 7.91 -67.67 12.83
C ALA A 235 7.43 -69.12 12.93
N THR A 236 7.04 -69.75 11.82
CA THR A 236 6.69 -71.17 11.81
C THR A 236 7.91 -72.08 11.94
N LEU A 237 9.06 -71.67 11.38
CA LEU A 237 10.30 -72.46 11.41
C LEU A 237 10.94 -72.50 12.82
N SER A 238 10.83 -71.40 13.59
CA SER A 238 11.31 -71.38 14.97
C SER A 238 10.49 -72.28 15.89
N LYS A 239 9.16 -72.36 15.69
CA LYS A 239 8.28 -73.26 16.44
C LYS A 239 8.58 -74.72 16.15
N THR A 240 8.70 -75.10 14.88
CA THR A 240 9.02 -76.49 14.49
C THR A 240 10.40 -76.93 14.97
N LEU A 241 11.40 -76.05 14.93
CA LEU A 241 12.73 -76.33 15.47
C LEU A 241 12.70 -76.55 16.99
N SER A 242 11.89 -75.78 17.71
CA SER A 242 11.74 -75.91 19.17
C SER A 242 11.08 -77.22 19.59
N GLU A 243 10.08 -77.69 18.84
CA GLU A 243 9.40 -78.96 19.07
C GLU A 243 10.33 -80.14 18.79
N TYR A 244 11.09 -80.09 17.70
CA TYR A 244 12.08 -81.11 17.35
C TYR A 244 13.21 -81.25 18.39
N LEU A 245 13.69 -80.13 18.94
CA LEU A 245 14.70 -80.14 20.00
C LEU A 245 14.16 -80.67 21.34
N ARG A 246 12.89 -80.41 21.64
CA ARG A 246 12.24 -80.87 22.88
C ARG A 246 12.01 -82.37 22.88
N GLU A 247 11.64 -82.92 21.73
CA GLU A 247 11.45 -84.37 21.54
C GLU A 247 12.77 -85.13 21.68
N ARG A 248 13.89 -84.57 21.16
CA ARG A 248 15.22 -85.18 21.25
C ARG A 248 15.89 -85.10 22.63
N LEU A 249 15.47 -84.15 23.47
CA LEU A 249 15.96 -84.01 24.86
C LEU A 249 15.15 -84.88 25.84
N SER A 250 13.91 -85.24 25.50
CA SER A 250 13.07 -86.14 26.31
C SER A 250 13.44 -87.62 26.15
N ASP A 251 14.13 -87.99 25.07
CA ASP A 251 14.53 -89.38 24.75
C ASP A 251 15.90 -89.77 25.35
N LYS A 252 16.48 -88.89 26.20
CA LYS A 252 17.80 -89.07 26.83
C LYS A 252 17.82 -88.95 28.37
N ALA A 253 16.64 -88.98 29.01
CA ALA A 253 16.48 -89.07 30.46
C ALA A 253 15.76 -90.37 30.82
#